data_AF-A0A3B0U013-F1
#
_entry.id   AF-A0A3B0U013-F1
#
_cell.length_a   1.000
_cell.length_b   1.000
_cell.length_c   1.000
_cell.angle_alpha   90.00
_cell.angle_beta   90.00
_cell.angle_gamma   90.00
#
_symmetry.space_group_name_H-M   'P 1'
#
loop_
_entity.id
_entity.type
_entity.pdbx_description
1 polymer ?
#
loop_
_entity_poly.entity_id
_entity_poly.type
_entity_poly.pdbx_seq_one_letter_code
_entity_poly.pdbx_strand_id
1 'polypeptide(L)'
;MKHTYKVTGMTCVGCETDVKSALGNLKEITAVHVNLDKEEVILEMTQHVSIEKLQETLLLAGLHYTISLPNTTSQKEEKESDIITKKGTYACPMHCEGDKTYDESGKCPVCGMFLKEVSTEYTCPMHPEVVSDKPGTCPKCKMNLVPKNVKDSKPNTQHHNHKSHNHNHNHKKSDSGVYYCPMRCEDDKTYNEPGSCPKCGMDLIEQPKLVVDSKYTCPMHPEIIKDAPGNCPICGMDLIPMEPDESEELKTYNKLAKKMKLATVLSVPVLLISLAMYLPKNPLLVIMPQYYWDWVQFLLTIPVVFVACWMFFERAWKSIITWNLNMFTLVGIGTGAAFLFSIVGLFFPDVFPQEFKGESGDVSLYFEATAVILTLVLLGQLLEARAHSQTSGAIKELLKLAPSEATLVIDGEDRVVSIHDIKAGDLLRVKPGEKIPVDGVIVEGKSSIDESMITGEPIPVDKTIDDKVSSGTINGTQSFIMKAERVGSETLLSQIIQMVSDASRSRAPIQKLADTISKYFVPIVVVISIITFIVWVNFGPDPAMVYAFVNAVAVLIIACPCALGLATPMSVMVGVGKGAQSGILIKNAEALEAMNKV
;
A
#
# COMPACT_ATOMS: atom_id res chain seq x y z
N MET A 1 -43.38 19.38 -33.83
CA MET A 1 -44.02 18.30 -33.06
C MET A 1 -43.53 18.32 -31.62
N LYS A 2 -44.36 17.92 -30.66
CA LYS A 2 -43.98 17.92 -29.23
C LYS A 2 -43.70 16.50 -28.77
N HIS A 3 -42.55 16.27 -28.17
CA HIS A 3 -42.17 14.99 -27.57
C HIS A 3 -41.78 15.21 -26.12
N THR A 4 -42.27 14.33 -25.24
CA THR A 4 -41.91 14.31 -23.82
C THR A 4 -40.90 13.19 -23.59
N TYR A 5 -39.83 13.49 -22.86
CA TYR A 5 -38.80 12.55 -22.45
C TYR A 5 -38.58 12.66 -20.95
N LYS A 6 -38.18 11.56 -20.31
CA LYS A 6 -37.76 11.55 -18.91
C LYS A 6 -36.24 11.71 -18.85
N VAL A 7 -35.74 12.64 -18.04
CA VAL A 7 -34.30 12.88 -17.84
C VAL A 7 -33.96 12.60 -16.38
N THR A 8 -33.28 11.48 -16.13
CA THR A 8 -32.95 11.03 -14.77
C THR A 8 -31.62 11.66 -14.33
N GLY A 9 -31.60 12.26 -13.13
CA GLY A 9 -30.39 12.86 -12.53
C GLY A 9 -30.40 14.38 -12.35
N MET A 10 -31.49 15.07 -12.72
CA MET A 10 -31.63 16.51 -12.46
C MET A 10 -32.12 16.76 -11.03
N THR A 11 -31.31 17.40 -10.19
CA THR A 11 -31.65 17.62 -8.76
C THR A 11 -31.73 19.09 -8.34
N CYS A 12 -31.41 20.04 -9.23
CA CYS A 12 -31.43 21.47 -8.92
C CYS A 12 -31.80 22.33 -10.13
N VAL A 13 -32.06 23.62 -9.88
CA VAL A 13 -32.37 24.63 -10.92
C VAL A 13 -31.19 24.84 -11.88
N GLY A 14 -29.96 24.59 -11.44
CA GLY A 14 -28.77 24.56 -12.31
C GLY A 14 -28.86 23.47 -13.37
N CYS A 15 -29.19 22.24 -12.96
CA CYS A 15 -29.41 21.11 -13.87
C CYS A 15 -30.48 21.42 -14.92
N GLU A 16 -31.56 22.10 -14.53
CA GLU A 16 -32.62 22.54 -15.44
C GLU A 16 -32.07 23.47 -16.54
N THR A 17 -31.26 24.45 -16.12
CA THR A 17 -30.68 25.46 -17.00
C THR A 17 -29.69 24.83 -17.98
N ASP A 18 -28.85 23.91 -17.50
CA ASP A 18 -27.86 23.22 -18.32
C ASP A 18 -28.50 22.30 -19.36
N VAL A 19 -29.53 21.53 -18.97
CA VAL A 19 -30.28 20.66 -19.90
C VAL A 19 -31.02 21.50 -20.95
N LYS A 20 -31.61 22.62 -20.54
CA LYS A 20 -32.30 23.54 -21.45
C LYS A 20 -31.33 24.17 -22.45
N SER A 21 -30.14 24.55 -22.01
CA SER A 21 -29.08 25.11 -22.87
C SER A 21 -28.54 24.06 -23.84
N ALA A 22 -28.19 22.87 -23.35
CA ALA A 22 -27.61 21.80 -24.15
C ALA A 22 -28.55 21.33 -25.27
N LEU A 23 -29.81 21.05 -24.95
CA LEU A 23 -30.79 20.60 -25.94
C LEU A 23 -31.26 21.75 -26.83
N GLY A 24 -31.30 22.99 -26.33
CA GLY A 24 -31.67 24.16 -27.12
C GLY A 24 -30.67 24.51 -28.23
N ASN A 25 -29.43 24.01 -28.17
CA ASN A 25 -28.41 24.23 -29.20
C ASN A 25 -28.57 23.35 -30.45
N LEU A 26 -29.50 22.38 -30.44
CA LEU A 26 -29.81 21.56 -31.61
C LEU A 26 -30.69 22.36 -32.60
N LYS A 27 -30.24 22.44 -33.86
CA LYS A 27 -30.94 23.20 -34.92
C LYS A 27 -32.35 22.67 -35.21
N GLU A 28 -32.59 21.41 -34.88
CA GLU A 28 -33.84 20.69 -35.07
C GLU A 28 -34.85 20.94 -33.95
N ILE A 29 -34.47 21.65 -32.87
CA ILE A 29 -35.28 21.95 -31.69
C ILE A 29 -35.63 23.44 -31.64
N THR A 30 -36.91 23.76 -31.55
CA THR A 30 -37.42 25.14 -31.51
C THR A 30 -37.73 25.64 -30.12
N ALA A 31 -38.06 24.75 -29.18
CA ALA A 31 -38.30 25.10 -27.79
C ALA A 31 -38.03 23.91 -26.86
N VAL A 32 -37.51 24.21 -25.66
CA VAL A 32 -37.21 23.24 -24.61
C VAL A 32 -37.89 23.70 -23.32
N HIS A 33 -38.77 22.86 -22.79
CA HIS A 33 -39.41 23.06 -21.48
C HIS A 33 -39.01 21.92 -20.55
N VAL A 34 -38.37 22.24 -19.44
CA VAL A 34 -37.94 21.27 -18.43
C VAL A 34 -38.86 21.39 -17.22
N ASN A 35 -39.29 20.26 -16.67
CA ASN A 35 -40.06 20.17 -15.44
C ASN A 35 -39.25 19.38 -14.41
N LEU A 36 -38.69 20.09 -13.43
CA LEU A 36 -37.84 19.52 -12.39
C LEU A 36 -38.61 18.55 -11.48
N ASP A 37 -39.85 18.86 -11.12
CA ASP A 37 -40.67 18.05 -10.19
C ASP A 37 -41.03 16.67 -10.77
N LYS A 38 -41.09 16.57 -12.11
CA LYS A 38 -41.45 15.33 -12.82
C LYS A 38 -40.27 14.64 -13.49
N GLU A 39 -39.07 15.23 -13.43
CA GLU A 39 -37.90 14.78 -14.19
C GLU A 39 -38.18 14.67 -15.71
N GLU A 40 -39.01 15.57 -16.25
CA GLU A 40 -39.48 15.51 -17.63
C GLU A 40 -38.97 16.70 -18.46
N VAL A 41 -38.65 16.44 -19.73
CA VAL A 41 -38.32 17.46 -20.73
C VAL A 41 -39.27 17.34 -21.91
N ILE A 42 -39.95 18.44 -22.23
CA ILE A 42 -40.82 18.58 -23.39
C ILE A 42 -40.05 19.34 -24.46
N LEU A 43 -39.80 18.67 -25.59
CA LEU A 43 -39.08 19.20 -26.75
C LEU A 43 -40.06 19.51 -27.88
N GLU A 44 -40.00 20.74 -28.39
CA GLU A 44 -40.64 21.09 -29.65
C GLU A 44 -39.62 20.99 -30.78
N MET A 45 -39.89 20.13 -31.76
CA MET A 45 -38.94 19.80 -32.83
C MET A 45 -39.53 20.06 -34.22
N THR A 46 -38.69 20.48 -35.16
CA THR A 46 -39.03 20.61 -36.59
C THR A 46 -38.90 19.29 -37.34
N GLN A 47 -37.94 18.44 -36.95
CA GLN A 47 -37.72 17.10 -37.47
C GLN A 47 -37.40 16.12 -36.32
N HIS A 48 -37.68 14.83 -36.51
CA HIS A 48 -37.50 13.84 -35.43
C HIS A 48 -36.02 13.62 -35.16
N VAL A 49 -35.64 13.81 -33.90
CA VAL A 49 -34.29 13.55 -33.39
C VAL A 49 -34.34 12.28 -32.54
N SER A 50 -33.44 11.35 -32.80
CA SER A 50 -33.39 10.09 -32.06
C SER A 50 -32.89 10.31 -30.62
N ILE A 51 -33.24 9.39 -29.72
CA ILE A 51 -32.88 9.46 -28.30
C ILE A 51 -31.36 9.40 -28.13
N GLU A 52 -30.67 8.63 -28.96
CA GLU A 52 -29.21 8.51 -28.94
C GLU A 52 -28.54 9.86 -29.21
N LYS A 53 -29.06 10.63 -30.18
CA LYS A 53 -28.52 11.96 -30.51
C LYS A 53 -28.80 12.98 -29.40
N LEU A 54 -29.95 12.87 -28.72
CA LEU A 54 -30.24 13.69 -27.52
C LEU A 54 -29.32 13.34 -26.36
N GLN A 55 -29.09 12.05 -26.11
CA GLN A 55 -28.17 11.56 -25.08
C GLN A 55 -26.72 11.98 -25.36
N GLU A 56 -26.27 11.87 -26.61
CA GLU A 56 -24.94 12.30 -27.05
C GLU A 56 -24.75 13.82 -26.88
N THR A 57 -25.80 14.62 -27.15
CA THR A 57 -25.75 16.08 -26.96
C THR A 57 -25.59 16.46 -25.48
N LEU A 58 -26.25 15.74 -24.57
CA LEU A 58 -26.07 15.94 -23.13
C LEU A 58 -24.66 15.57 -22.69
N LEU A 59 -24.13 14.44 -23.16
CA LEU A 59 -22.76 14.00 -22.84
C LEU A 59 -21.69 14.97 -23.37
N LEU A 60 -21.86 15.48 -24.60
CA LEU A 60 -20.95 16.48 -25.18
C LEU A 60 -20.98 17.82 -24.43
N ALA A 61 -22.09 18.14 -23.76
CA ALA A 61 -22.21 19.30 -22.88
C ALA A 61 -21.63 19.05 -21.47
N GLY A 62 -21.05 17.87 -21.20
CA GLY A 62 -20.52 17.49 -19.88
C GLY A 62 -21.59 17.06 -18.88
N LEU A 63 -22.82 16.77 -19.35
CA LEU A 63 -23.95 16.38 -18.52
C LEU A 63 -24.14 14.86 -18.55
N HIS A 64 -23.92 14.22 -17.41
CA HIS A 64 -24.07 12.76 -17.24
C HIS A 64 -25.50 12.35 -16.85
N TYR A 65 -26.52 12.89 -17.54
CA TYR A 65 -27.93 12.54 -17.31
C TYR A 65 -28.41 11.49 -18.31
N THR A 66 -29.44 10.73 -17.94
CA THR A 66 -30.00 9.67 -18.82
C THR A 66 -31.37 10.09 -19.35
N ILE A 67 -31.53 10.17 -20.67
CA ILE A 67 -32.81 10.48 -21.34
C ILE A 67 -33.53 9.23 -21.85
N SER A 68 -34.79 9.03 -21.48
CA SER A 68 -35.63 7.88 -21.88
C SER A 68 -37.06 8.30 -22.26
N LEU A 69 -37.83 7.42 -22.91
CA LEU A 69 -39.25 7.72 -23.16
C LEU A 69 -40.08 7.57 -21.87
N PRO A 70 -41.22 8.27 -21.74
CA PRO A 70 -42.01 8.34 -20.50
C PRO A 70 -42.63 7.02 -20.01
N ASN A 71 -42.37 5.88 -20.68
CA ASN A 71 -42.88 4.55 -20.31
C ASN A 71 -41.96 3.39 -20.76
N THR A 72 -40.66 3.63 -21.01
CA THR A 72 -39.70 2.53 -21.17
C THR A 72 -38.91 2.36 -19.89
N THR A 73 -39.42 1.50 -19.01
CA THR A 73 -38.57 0.76 -18.08
C THR A 73 -37.66 -0.11 -18.95
N SER A 74 -36.42 0.33 -19.20
CA SER A 74 -35.46 -0.49 -19.93
C SER A 74 -35.15 -1.74 -19.12
N GLN A 75 -35.77 -2.85 -19.52
CA GLN A 75 -35.26 -4.18 -19.30
C GLN A 75 -33.91 -4.30 -20.02
N LYS A 76 -32.82 -4.11 -19.28
CA LYS A 76 -31.57 -4.84 -19.52
C LYS A 76 -31.36 -5.70 -18.30
N GLU A 77 -31.66 -6.98 -18.46
CA GLU A 77 -31.31 -8.05 -17.54
C GLU A 77 -29.79 -8.08 -17.37
N GLU A 78 -29.31 -7.55 -16.25
CA GLU A 78 -28.20 -8.20 -15.56
C GLU A 78 -28.81 -9.27 -14.65
N LYS A 79 -28.27 -10.49 -14.76
CA LYS A 79 -28.69 -11.65 -13.96
C LYS A 79 -28.57 -11.35 -12.47
N GLU A 80 -29.67 -10.95 -11.84
CA GLU A 80 -29.88 -11.09 -10.41
C GLU A 80 -30.48 -12.47 -10.15
N SER A 81 -29.71 -13.30 -9.47
CA SER A 81 -30.17 -14.55 -8.88
C SER A 81 -31.29 -14.26 -7.88
N ASP A 82 -32.40 -14.97 -8.02
CA ASP A 82 -33.55 -15.01 -7.12
C ASP A 82 -33.17 -14.86 -5.64
N ILE A 83 -33.40 -13.68 -5.06
CA ILE A 83 -33.50 -13.52 -3.60
C ILE A 83 -34.99 -13.47 -3.28
N ILE A 84 -35.44 -14.61 -2.78
CA ILE A 84 -36.71 -14.81 -2.06
C ILE A 84 -36.98 -13.59 -1.17
N THR A 85 -38.12 -12.93 -1.36
CA THR A 85 -38.65 -11.89 -0.48
C THR A 85 -38.77 -12.42 0.96
N LYS A 86 -37.73 -12.22 1.76
CA LYS A 86 -37.77 -12.46 3.20
C LYS A 86 -38.37 -11.22 3.88
N LYS A 87 -39.58 -11.38 4.42
CA LYS A 87 -40.13 -10.48 5.44
C LYS A 87 -39.20 -10.53 6.66
N GLY A 88 -38.54 -9.43 6.94
CA GLY A 88 -37.58 -9.29 8.04
C GLY A 88 -37.59 -7.85 8.54
N THR A 89 -37.14 -7.63 9.77
CA THR A 89 -37.07 -6.29 10.36
C THR A 89 -35.68 -5.73 10.09
N TYR A 90 -35.56 -4.65 9.33
CA TYR A 90 -34.30 -4.04 8.88
C TYR A 90 -34.05 -2.70 9.60
N ALA A 91 -32.81 -2.34 9.90
CA ALA A 91 -32.46 -1.05 10.52
C ALA A 91 -31.31 -0.34 9.77
N CYS A 92 -31.27 0.99 9.87
CA CYS A 92 -30.19 1.78 9.29
C CYS A 92 -28.91 1.65 10.14
N PRO A 93 -27.76 1.24 9.57
CA PRO A 93 -26.52 1.06 10.32
C PRO A 93 -26.00 2.35 10.97
N MET A 94 -26.32 3.51 10.38
CA MET A 94 -25.94 4.82 10.91
C MET A 94 -26.91 5.36 11.97
N HIS A 95 -28.00 4.64 12.28
CA HIS A 95 -29.03 5.04 13.25
C HIS A 95 -29.57 6.47 13.00
N CYS A 96 -29.67 6.88 11.74
CA CYS A 96 -30.09 8.24 11.38
C CYS A 96 -31.50 8.59 11.87
N GLU A 97 -32.36 7.58 12.01
CA GLU A 97 -33.70 7.70 12.59
C GLU A 97 -33.81 7.00 13.97
N GLY A 98 -32.69 6.84 14.69
CA GLY A 98 -32.64 6.12 15.97
C GLY A 98 -32.90 4.63 15.82
N ASP A 99 -33.80 4.08 16.64
CA ASP A 99 -34.16 2.64 16.71
C ASP A 99 -35.23 2.22 15.67
N LYS A 100 -35.54 3.07 14.68
CA LYS A 100 -36.61 2.82 13.71
C LYS A 100 -36.23 1.68 12.76
N THR A 101 -37.16 0.74 12.58
CA THR A 101 -36.99 -0.44 11.73
C THR A 101 -37.96 -0.45 10.56
N TYR A 102 -37.60 -1.14 9.48
CA TYR A 102 -38.36 -1.26 8.23
C TYR A 102 -38.67 -2.74 7.96
N ASP A 103 -39.80 -3.05 7.35
CA ASP A 103 -40.23 -4.44 7.12
C ASP A 103 -39.71 -5.03 5.80
N GLU A 104 -39.10 -4.19 4.97
CA GLU A 104 -38.57 -4.53 3.65
C GLU A 104 -37.11 -4.09 3.53
N SER A 105 -36.31 -4.90 2.83
CA SER A 105 -34.93 -4.56 2.52
C SER A 105 -34.90 -3.36 1.56
N GLY A 106 -34.09 -2.35 1.85
CA GLY A 106 -34.01 -1.14 1.03
C GLY A 106 -32.88 -0.21 1.45
N LYS A 107 -32.88 1.01 0.92
CA LYS A 107 -31.96 2.08 1.35
C LYS A 107 -32.64 2.97 2.38
N CYS A 108 -31.90 3.43 3.38
CA CYS A 108 -32.38 4.40 4.34
C CYS A 108 -32.71 5.72 3.61
N PRO A 109 -33.89 6.31 3.81
CA PRO A 109 -34.30 7.55 3.13
C PRO A 109 -33.49 8.78 3.56
N VAL A 110 -32.78 8.72 4.69
CA VAL A 110 -32.00 9.86 5.21
C VAL A 110 -30.56 9.86 4.70
N CYS A 111 -29.87 8.73 4.75
CA CYS A 111 -28.45 8.64 4.40
C CYS A 111 -28.14 7.81 3.15
N GLY A 112 -29.14 7.16 2.55
CA GLY A 112 -28.98 6.35 1.34
C GLY A 112 -28.25 5.01 1.54
N MET A 113 -27.81 4.67 2.75
CA MET A 113 -27.17 3.39 3.03
C MET A 113 -28.17 2.23 3.04
N PHE A 114 -27.73 1.04 2.63
CA PHE A 114 -28.56 -0.18 2.67
C PHE A 114 -28.89 -0.59 4.12
N LEU A 115 -30.16 -0.84 4.36
CA LEU A 115 -30.70 -1.29 5.65
C LEU A 115 -30.25 -2.73 5.94
N LYS A 116 -29.85 -3.01 7.18
CA LYS A 116 -29.36 -4.32 7.62
C LYS A 116 -30.44 -5.08 8.37
N GLU A 117 -30.58 -6.38 8.11
CA GLU A 117 -31.53 -7.26 8.79
C GLU A 117 -31.18 -7.40 10.28
N VAL A 118 -32.16 -7.20 11.16
CA VAL A 118 -32.06 -7.30 12.62
C VAL A 118 -32.79 -8.57 13.05
N SER A 119 -32.06 -9.47 13.72
CA SER A 119 -32.60 -10.77 14.14
C SER A 119 -33.60 -10.66 15.31
N THR A 120 -34.67 -11.45 15.28
CA THR A 120 -35.80 -11.44 16.23
C THR A 120 -35.59 -12.28 17.50
N GLU A 121 -34.36 -12.58 17.91
CA GLU A 121 -34.05 -13.32 19.14
C GLU A 121 -33.44 -12.37 20.17
N TYR A 122 -33.98 -12.29 21.39
CA TYR A 122 -33.47 -11.46 22.49
C TYR A 122 -32.84 -12.33 23.57
N THR A 123 -31.69 -11.94 24.12
CA THR A 123 -30.98 -12.63 25.20
C THR A 123 -30.64 -11.70 26.37
N CYS A 124 -30.49 -12.24 27.57
CA CYS A 124 -30.11 -11.44 28.74
C CYS A 124 -28.59 -11.26 28.81
N PRO A 125 -28.05 -10.02 28.92
CA PRO A 125 -26.61 -9.78 29.02
C PRO A 125 -25.93 -10.54 30.19
N MET A 126 -26.67 -10.72 31.28
CA MET A 126 -26.23 -11.41 32.49
C MET A 126 -26.50 -12.93 32.50
N HIS A 127 -27.40 -13.41 31.64
CA HIS A 127 -27.86 -14.81 31.62
C HIS A 127 -28.07 -15.25 30.16
N PRO A 128 -26.99 -15.56 29.43
CA PRO A 128 -27.05 -15.88 28.01
C PRO A 128 -27.92 -17.10 27.67
N GLU A 129 -28.21 -17.96 28.66
CA GLU A 129 -29.13 -19.07 28.54
C GLU A 129 -30.62 -18.66 28.49
N VAL A 130 -30.95 -17.41 28.85
CA VAL A 130 -32.30 -16.86 28.74
C VAL A 130 -32.47 -16.24 27.36
N VAL A 131 -33.28 -16.87 26.51
CA VAL A 131 -33.59 -16.43 25.15
C VAL A 131 -35.11 -16.26 25.02
N SER A 132 -35.54 -15.20 24.32
CA SER A 132 -36.95 -14.87 24.10
C SER A 132 -37.16 -14.34 22.68
N ASP A 133 -38.27 -14.73 22.06
CA ASP A 133 -38.68 -14.24 20.73
C ASP A 133 -39.36 -12.86 20.78
N LYS A 134 -39.52 -12.30 21.98
CA LYS A 134 -40.16 -11.00 22.23
C LYS A 134 -39.33 -10.16 23.21
N PRO A 135 -39.36 -8.81 23.08
CA PRO A 135 -38.76 -7.91 24.07
C PRO A 135 -39.40 -8.13 25.44
N GLY A 136 -38.59 -8.13 26.49
CA GLY A 136 -39.06 -8.34 27.85
C GLY A 136 -37.94 -8.22 28.88
N THR A 137 -38.25 -8.49 30.14
CA THR A 137 -37.27 -8.53 31.23
C THR A 137 -36.89 -9.97 31.56
N CYS A 138 -35.62 -10.19 31.87
CA CYS A 138 -35.09 -11.48 32.25
C CYS A 138 -35.74 -11.97 33.57
N PRO A 139 -36.32 -13.19 33.64
CA PRO A 139 -36.94 -13.69 34.85
C PRO A 139 -35.96 -13.96 36.01
N LYS A 140 -34.65 -14.04 35.74
CA LYS A 140 -33.61 -14.25 36.76
C LYS A 140 -33.07 -12.96 37.36
N CYS A 141 -32.75 -11.97 36.53
CA CYS A 141 -32.12 -10.72 37.00
C CYS A 141 -32.93 -9.45 36.78
N LYS A 142 -34.12 -9.56 36.16
CA LYS A 142 -35.02 -8.46 35.82
C LYS A 142 -34.45 -7.37 34.89
N MET A 143 -33.24 -7.53 34.35
CA MET A 143 -32.72 -6.65 33.31
C MET A 143 -33.43 -6.88 31.96
N ASN A 144 -33.48 -5.86 31.10
CA ASN A 144 -34.06 -5.97 29.77
C ASN A 144 -33.26 -6.94 28.89
N LEU A 145 -33.98 -7.76 28.13
CA LEU A 145 -33.40 -8.64 27.12
C LEU A 145 -32.96 -7.80 25.91
N VAL A 146 -31.79 -8.10 25.35
CA VAL A 146 -31.17 -7.38 24.22
C VAL A 146 -31.10 -8.28 22.99
N PRO A 147 -31.17 -7.75 21.75
CA PRO A 147 -31.10 -8.57 20.53
C PRO A 147 -29.81 -9.39 20.43
N LYS A 148 -29.92 -10.66 20.06
CA LYS A 148 -28.82 -11.62 19.96
C LYS A 148 -28.23 -11.59 18.55
N ASN A 149 -27.08 -10.93 18.39
CA ASN A 149 -26.36 -10.87 17.11
C ASN A 149 -25.72 -12.23 16.76
N VAL A 150 -26.11 -12.84 15.65
CA VAL A 150 -25.53 -14.10 15.15
C VAL A 150 -24.42 -13.81 14.14
N LYS A 151 -23.18 -13.74 14.61
CA LYS A 151 -21.93 -14.30 14.01
C LYS A 151 -20.71 -13.69 14.70
N ASP A 152 -20.34 -14.24 15.85
CA ASP A 152 -18.94 -14.35 16.25
C ASP A 152 -18.70 -15.77 16.75
N SER A 153 -17.87 -16.49 16.00
CA SER A 153 -17.47 -17.85 16.31
C SER A 153 -16.36 -17.79 17.37
N LYS A 154 -16.73 -18.02 18.63
CA LYS A 154 -15.91 -18.49 19.77
C LYS A 154 -14.45 -17.98 19.91
N PRO A 155 -14.11 -17.34 21.03
CA PRO A 155 -12.81 -17.50 21.66
C PRO A 155 -12.87 -18.57 22.76
N ASN A 156 -11.96 -19.54 22.66
CA ASN A 156 -11.70 -20.56 23.67
C ASN A 156 -10.96 -19.90 24.84
N THR A 157 -11.60 -19.75 26.00
CA THR A 157 -10.97 -19.22 27.22
C THR A 157 -10.23 -20.33 27.96
N GLN A 158 -8.89 -20.31 27.88
CA GLN A 158 -8.04 -20.89 28.93
C GLN A 158 -7.69 -19.80 29.94
N HIS A 159 -7.95 -20.12 31.21
CA HIS A 159 -7.64 -19.30 32.38
C HIS A 159 -6.15 -18.96 32.48
N HIS A 160 -5.81 -17.67 32.54
CA HIS A 160 -4.65 -17.22 33.31
C HIS A 160 -5.01 -16.03 34.20
N ASN A 161 -4.68 -16.23 35.48
CA ASN A 161 -4.93 -15.39 36.62
C ASN A 161 -3.93 -14.23 36.62
N HIS A 162 -4.37 -12.98 36.37
CA HIS A 162 -3.50 -11.81 36.50
C HIS A 162 -3.59 -11.24 37.92
N LYS A 163 -2.53 -11.48 38.70
CA LYS A 163 -2.15 -10.62 39.82
C LYS A 163 -1.85 -9.22 39.29
N SER A 164 -2.30 -8.20 40.02
CA SER A 164 -2.01 -6.81 39.76
C SER A 164 -0.50 -6.54 39.88
N HIS A 165 0.10 -6.08 38.79
CA HIS A 165 1.35 -5.34 38.85
C HIS A 165 1.10 -3.94 38.32
N ASN A 166 1.25 -2.99 39.23
CA ASN A 166 1.23 -1.56 38.99
C ASN A 166 2.55 -1.20 38.29
N HIS A 167 2.51 -0.78 37.01
CA HIS A 167 3.67 -0.24 36.32
C HIS A 167 3.49 1.26 36.11
N ASN A 168 4.27 1.98 36.91
CA ASN A 168 4.60 3.39 36.74
C ASN A 168 5.47 3.51 35.47
N HIS A 169 4.92 4.05 34.37
CA HIS A 169 5.67 4.25 33.14
C HIS A 169 6.52 5.52 33.25
N ASN A 170 7.78 5.32 33.64
CA ASN A 170 8.82 6.30 33.38
C ASN A 170 9.22 6.19 31.90
N HIS A 171 8.66 7.06 31.05
CA HIS A 171 8.96 7.12 29.63
C HIS A 171 10.41 7.57 29.41
N LYS A 172 11.29 6.62 29.11
CA LYS A 172 12.54 6.90 28.42
C LYS A 172 12.23 6.87 26.91
N LYS A 173 12.17 8.05 26.28
CA LYS A 173 12.08 8.18 24.81
C LYS A 173 13.28 7.45 24.18
N SER A 174 13.06 6.34 23.49
CA SER A 174 13.99 5.84 22.47
C SER A 174 13.42 6.20 21.11
N ASP A 175 14.20 6.94 20.34
CA ASP A 175 13.93 7.42 18.99
C ASP A 175 14.02 6.28 17.96
N SER A 176 13.11 5.31 18.05
CA SER A 176 13.11 4.11 17.20
C SER A 176 11.94 4.22 16.21
N GLY A 177 12.24 4.31 14.91
CA GLY A 177 11.24 4.40 13.85
C GLY A 177 10.24 3.24 13.87
N VAL A 178 9.03 3.47 13.32
CA VAL A 178 8.03 2.42 13.18
C VAL A 178 8.22 1.79 11.81
N TYR A 179 8.62 0.53 11.75
CA TYR A 179 8.89 -0.22 10.53
C TYR A 179 7.77 -1.20 10.22
N TYR A 180 7.52 -1.51 8.95
CA TYR A 180 6.55 -2.51 8.52
C TYR A 180 7.11 -3.45 7.46
N CYS A 181 6.56 -4.67 7.39
CA CYS A 181 6.95 -5.62 6.36
C CYS A 181 6.28 -5.26 5.02
N PRO A 182 7.02 -5.17 3.89
CA PRO A 182 6.44 -4.85 2.58
C PRO A 182 5.41 -5.89 2.11
N MET A 183 5.60 -7.17 2.46
CA MET A 183 4.62 -8.24 2.20
C MET A 183 3.45 -8.23 3.21
N ARG A 184 3.55 -7.44 4.29
CA ARG A 184 2.58 -7.43 5.40
C ARG A 184 2.14 -8.84 5.82
N CYS A 185 3.12 -9.72 6.08
CA CYS A 185 2.88 -11.11 6.45
C CYS A 185 2.17 -11.29 7.80
N GLU A 186 2.15 -10.23 8.61
CA GLU A 186 1.44 -10.16 9.89
C GLU A 186 0.42 -9.01 9.87
N ASP A 187 -0.15 -8.72 8.68
CA ASP A 187 -1.09 -7.63 8.43
C ASP A 187 -0.55 -6.25 8.86
N ASP A 188 -1.04 -5.69 9.96
CA ASP A 188 -0.71 -4.33 10.43
C ASP A 188 0.39 -4.29 11.51
N LYS A 189 1.03 -5.43 11.79
CA LYS A 189 2.08 -5.47 12.80
C LYS A 189 3.27 -4.62 12.38
N THR A 190 3.62 -3.66 13.22
CA THR A 190 4.80 -2.82 13.07
C THR A 190 5.92 -3.27 14.01
N TYR A 191 7.15 -2.92 13.65
CA TYR A 191 8.36 -3.20 14.41
C TYR A 191 9.02 -1.89 14.78
N ASN A 192 9.74 -1.84 15.89
CA ASN A 192 10.39 -0.61 16.35
C ASN A 192 11.85 -0.51 15.90
N GLU A 193 12.40 -1.55 15.29
CA GLU A 193 13.81 -1.62 14.89
C GLU A 193 13.93 -1.97 13.40
N PRO A 194 14.94 -1.40 12.72
CA PRO A 194 15.26 -1.79 11.35
C PRO A 194 15.76 -3.24 11.34
N GLY A 195 15.33 -4.01 10.35
CA GLY A 195 15.71 -5.42 10.25
C GLY A 195 14.94 -6.17 9.18
N SER A 196 15.02 -7.50 9.21
CA SER A 196 14.28 -8.35 8.28
C SER A 196 13.06 -8.97 8.96
N CYS A 197 11.93 -8.99 8.27
CA CYS A 197 10.68 -9.56 8.75
C CYS A 197 10.88 -11.01 9.23
N PRO A 198 10.38 -11.39 10.42
CA PRO A 198 10.53 -12.74 10.95
C PRO A 198 9.76 -13.80 10.15
N LYS A 199 8.72 -13.40 9.39
CA LYS A 199 7.88 -14.33 8.60
C LYS A 199 8.43 -14.59 7.20
N CYS A 200 8.67 -13.54 6.41
CA CYS A 200 9.11 -13.69 5.02
C CYS A 200 10.59 -13.36 4.79
N GLY A 201 11.28 -12.81 5.78
CA GLY A 201 12.70 -12.43 5.69
C GLY A 201 12.99 -11.22 4.80
N MET A 202 11.98 -10.51 4.29
CA MET A 202 12.18 -9.26 3.56
C MET A 202 12.56 -8.12 4.50
N ASP A 203 13.28 -7.13 3.97
CA ASP A 203 13.71 -5.98 4.75
C ASP A 203 12.50 -5.12 5.12
N LEU A 204 12.44 -4.70 6.39
CA LEU A 204 11.38 -3.85 6.91
C LEU A 204 11.58 -2.42 6.41
N ILE A 205 10.49 -1.80 5.95
CA ILE A 205 10.47 -0.43 5.46
C ILE A 205 10.06 0.49 6.61
N GLU A 206 10.79 1.58 6.81
CA GLU A 206 10.43 2.60 7.80
C GLU A 206 9.18 3.35 7.34
N GLN A 207 8.20 3.50 8.23
CA GLN A 207 7.06 4.38 7.98
C GLN A 207 7.54 5.83 7.94
N PRO A 208 7.07 6.64 6.98
CA PRO A 208 7.36 8.07 6.99
C PRO A 208 6.87 8.68 8.31
N LYS A 209 7.80 9.06 9.18
CA LYS A 209 7.47 9.79 10.41
C LYS A 209 6.87 11.14 10.01
N LEU A 210 5.70 11.47 10.56
CA LEU A 210 5.10 12.81 10.47
C LEU A 210 5.90 13.85 11.26
N VAL A 211 6.84 13.40 12.08
CA VAL A 211 7.71 14.23 12.92
C VAL A 211 9.12 14.16 12.35
N VAL A 212 9.57 15.25 11.73
CA VAL A 212 10.98 15.45 11.44
C VAL A 212 11.59 16.07 12.69
N ASP A 213 12.15 15.25 13.58
CA ASP A 213 13.03 15.75 14.64
C ASP A 213 14.25 16.39 13.96
N SER A 214 14.11 17.66 13.61
CA SER A 214 15.10 18.41 12.87
C SER A 214 16.16 18.83 13.87
N LYS A 215 17.30 18.14 13.87
CA LYS A 215 18.46 18.56 14.66
C LYS A 215 19.09 19.78 13.99
N TYR A 216 19.41 20.81 14.75
CA TYR A 216 19.97 22.05 14.24
C TYR A 216 21.49 22.08 14.48
N THR A 217 22.26 22.54 13.48
CA THR A 217 23.72 22.68 13.54
C THR A 217 24.18 24.07 13.14
N CYS A 218 25.38 24.45 13.56
CA CYS A 218 25.99 25.71 13.15
C CYS A 218 26.87 25.49 11.90
N PRO A 219 26.75 26.28 10.82
CA PRO A 219 27.57 26.13 9.61
C PRO A 219 29.08 26.22 9.88
N MET A 220 29.46 26.96 10.92
CA MET A 220 30.87 27.17 11.32
C MET A 220 31.31 26.24 12.45
N HIS A 221 30.38 25.62 13.18
CA HIS A 221 30.67 24.73 14.31
C HIS A 221 29.78 23.48 14.20
N PRO A 222 30.11 22.53 13.30
CA PRO A 222 29.28 21.36 13.03
C PRO A 222 29.11 20.43 14.24
N GLU A 223 30.02 20.52 15.21
CA GLU A 223 29.99 19.76 16.46
C GLU A 223 28.84 20.18 17.39
N ILE A 224 28.26 21.37 17.18
CA ILE A 224 27.12 21.84 17.96
C ILE A 224 25.85 21.32 17.31
N ILE A 225 25.26 20.33 17.96
CA ILE A 225 23.98 19.75 17.58
C ILE A 225 22.99 20.08 18.68
N LYS A 226 21.89 20.75 18.34
CA LYS A 226 20.78 21.02 19.27
C LYS A 226 19.47 20.49 18.72
N ASP A 227 18.59 20.07 19.62
CA ASP A 227 17.25 19.58 19.27
C ASP A 227 16.22 20.71 19.08
N ALA A 228 16.65 21.98 19.18
CA ALA A 228 15.80 23.15 19.06
C ALA A 228 16.50 24.28 18.28
N PRO A 229 15.73 25.12 17.55
CA PRO A 229 16.27 26.32 16.92
C PRO A 229 16.82 27.29 17.98
N GLY A 230 17.82 28.07 17.58
CA GLY A 230 18.43 29.07 18.44
C GLY A 230 19.84 29.39 18.00
N ASN A 231 20.58 30.12 18.82
CA ASN A 231 21.89 30.63 18.43
C ASN A 231 23.00 29.66 18.84
N CYS A 232 24.03 29.60 18.00
CA CYS A 232 25.27 28.90 18.28
C CYS A 232 25.95 29.51 19.52
N PRO A 233 26.22 28.74 20.59
CA PRO A 233 26.84 29.25 21.80
C PRO A 233 28.32 29.64 21.62
N ILE A 234 28.95 29.26 20.51
CA ILE A 234 30.36 29.60 20.21
C ILE A 234 30.46 30.87 19.37
N CYS A 235 29.65 31.00 18.31
CA CYS A 235 29.79 32.10 17.35
C CYS A 235 28.55 32.98 17.18
N GLY A 236 27.47 32.71 17.92
CA GLY A 236 26.28 33.55 17.94
C GLY A 236 25.40 33.51 16.69
N MET A 237 25.78 32.79 15.64
CA MET A 237 24.97 32.61 14.43
C MET A 237 23.80 31.66 14.66
N ASP A 238 22.71 31.87 13.94
CA ASP A 238 21.52 31.01 13.99
C ASP A 238 21.88 29.58 13.57
N LEU A 239 21.41 28.62 14.35
CA LEU A 239 21.54 27.20 14.02
C LEU A 239 20.59 26.88 12.87
N ILE A 240 21.12 26.27 11.82
CA ILE A 240 20.36 25.82 10.66
C ILE A 240 19.92 24.36 10.84
N PRO A 241 18.72 23.98 10.39
CA PRO A 241 18.28 22.59 10.44
C PRO A 241 19.23 21.73 9.60
N MET A 242 19.69 20.60 10.15
CA MET A 242 20.43 19.61 9.41
C MET A 242 19.53 18.95 8.37
N GLU A 243 20.09 18.67 7.20
CA GLU A 243 19.41 17.84 6.22
C GLU A 243 19.05 16.49 6.85
N PRO A 244 17.83 15.96 6.63
CA PRO A 244 17.44 14.68 7.19
C PRO A 244 18.40 13.60 6.70
N ASP A 245 18.77 12.68 7.59
CA ASP A 245 19.63 11.53 7.30
C ASP A 245 19.15 10.82 6.02
N GLU A 246 20.07 10.25 5.22
CA GLU A 246 19.73 9.53 3.99
C GLU A 246 18.56 8.58 4.28
N SER A 247 17.50 8.58 3.44
CA SER A 247 16.36 7.71 3.68
C SER A 247 16.83 6.26 3.81
N GLU A 248 16.29 5.52 4.79
CA GLU A 248 16.64 4.10 5.02
C GLU A 248 16.47 3.25 3.73
N GLU A 249 15.57 3.66 2.85
CA GLU A 249 15.38 3.09 1.51
C GLU A 249 16.61 3.25 0.60
N LEU A 250 17.27 4.43 0.61
CA LEU A 250 18.47 4.70 -0.18
C LEU A 250 19.68 3.91 0.35
N LYS A 251 19.80 3.78 1.69
CA LYS A 251 20.82 2.93 2.33
C LYS A 251 20.65 1.46 1.90
N THR A 252 19.41 0.97 1.87
CA THR A 252 19.08 -0.39 1.42
C THR A 252 19.41 -0.60 -0.07
N TYR A 253 19.03 0.34 -0.93
CA TYR A 253 19.38 0.33 -2.36
C TYR A 253 20.90 0.28 -2.56
N ASN A 254 21.66 1.15 -1.89
CA ASN A 254 23.12 1.21 -2.02
C ASN A 254 23.79 -0.10 -1.55
N LYS A 255 23.27 -0.73 -0.50
CA LYS A 255 23.74 -2.04 -0.02
C LYS A 255 23.51 -3.13 -1.07
N LEU A 256 22.32 -3.19 -1.66
CA LEU A 256 21.99 -4.12 -2.74
C LEU A 256 22.80 -3.85 -4.01
N ALA A 257 23.05 -2.58 -4.36
CA ALA A 257 23.84 -2.19 -5.52
C ALA A 257 25.30 -2.65 -5.41
N LYS A 258 25.91 -2.52 -4.23
CA LYS A 258 27.26 -3.03 -3.96
C LYS A 258 27.34 -4.55 -4.10
N LYS A 259 26.37 -5.27 -3.52
CA LYS A 259 26.25 -6.73 -3.66
C LYS A 259 26.05 -7.16 -5.12
N MET A 260 25.22 -6.43 -5.86
CA MET A 260 24.96 -6.68 -7.28
C MET A 260 26.23 -6.50 -8.11
N LYS A 261 26.97 -5.41 -7.90
CA LYS A 261 28.25 -5.18 -8.58
C LYS A 261 29.23 -6.31 -8.31
N LEU A 262 29.37 -6.75 -7.05
CA LEU A 262 30.20 -7.89 -6.69
C LEU A 262 29.75 -9.17 -7.39
N ALA A 263 28.45 -9.50 -7.33
CA ALA A 263 27.88 -10.69 -7.92
C ALA A 263 28.09 -10.73 -9.44
N THR A 264 27.81 -9.64 -10.15
CA THR A 264 28.00 -9.55 -11.62
C THR A 264 29.46 -9.66 -12.03
N VAL A 265 30.37 -8.99 -11.31
CA VAL A 265 31.81 -9.04 -11.63
C VAL A 265 32.36 -10.46 -11.49
N LEU A 266 31.82 -11.27 -10.58
CA LEU A 266 32.25 -12.64 -10.36
C LEU A 266 31.48 -13.66 -11.21
N SER A 267 30.19 -13.47 -11.44
CA SER A 267 29.36 -14.42 -12.21
C SER A 267 29.58 -14.33 -13.71
N VAL A 268 29.91 -13.15 -14.25
CA VAL A 268 30.21 -12.99 -15.69
C VAL A 268 31.42 -13.83 -16.12
N PRO A 269 32.57 -13.80 -15.42
CA PRO A 269 33.68 -14.71 -15.70
C PRO A 269 33.29 -16.20 -15.60
N VAL A 270 32.53 -16.60 -14.59
CA VAL A 270 32.07 -18.00 -14.44
C VAL A 270 31.22 -18.42 -15.65
N LEU A 271 30.29 -17.56 -16.07
CA LEU A 271 29.46 -17.78 -17.26
C LEU A 271 30.31 -17.87 -18.54
N LEU A 272 31.28 -16.98 -18.71
CA LEU A 272 32.17 -16.99 -19.87
C LEU A 272 33.04 -18.24 -19.92
N ILE A 273 33.56 -18.72 -18.78
CA ILE A 273 34.33 -19.96 -18.69
C ILE A 273 33.44 -21.14 -19.11
N SER A 274 32.23 -21.24 -18.55
CA SER A 274 31.27 -22.31 -18.88
C SER A 274 30.89 -22.30 -20.36
N LEU A 275 30.54 -21.14 -20.92
CA LEU A 275 30.17 -21.02 -22.34
C LEU A 275 31.34 -21.37 -23.27
N ALA A 276 32.56 -20.95 -22.92
CA ALA A 276 33.75 -21.21 -23.73
C ALA A 276 34.20 -22.68 -23.72
N MET A 277 33.73 -23.51 -22.78
CA MET A 277 33.93 -24.97 -22.78
C MET A 277 33.03 -25.70 -23.78
N TYR A 278 31.94 -25.07 -24.25
CA TYR A 278 31.03 -25.63 -25.26
C TYR A 278 31.39 -25.21 -26.71
N LEU A 279 32.42 -24.38 -26.91
CA LEU A 279 32.78 -23.90 -28.25
C LEU A 279 33.62 -24.93 -29.05
N PRO A 280 33.38 -25.08 -30.37
CA PRO A 280 34.26 -25.91 -31.20
C PRO A 280 35.68 -25.32 -31.22
N LYS A 281 36.70 -26.15 -30.92
CA LYS A 281 38.11 -25.75 -30.65
C LYS A 281 38.29 -24.91 -29.37
N ASN A 282 37.80 -25.43 -28.24
CA ASN A 282 37.95 -24.89 -26.88
C ASN A 282 39.30 -24.17 -26.62
N PRO A 283 39.34 -22.83 -26.71
CA PRO A 283 40.58 -22.08 -26.52
C PRO A 283 41.08 -22.12 -25.07
N LEU A 284 40.18 -22.39 -24.12
CA LEU A 284 40.51 -22.46 -22.69
C LEU A 284 41.31 -23.71 -22.32
N LEU A 285 41.06 -24.84 -22.99
CA LEU A 285 41.81 -26.09 -22.80
C LEU A 285 43.27 -25.98 -23.25
N VAL A 286 43.57 -25.04 -24.16
CA VAL A 286 44.94 -24.72 -24.59
C VAL A 286 45.69 -23.91 -23.53
N ILE A 287 44.98 -23.07 -22.79
CA ILE A 287 45.56 -22.21 -21.74
C ILE A 287 45.77 -23.02 -20.46
N MET A 288 44.80 -23.86 -20.09
CA MET A 288 44.83 -24.61 -18.83
C MET A 288 43.88 -25.82 -18.88
N PRO A 289 44.24 -26.96 -18.26
CA PRO A 289 43.36 -28.15 -18.18
C PRO A 289 42.02 -27.87 -17.50
N GLN A 290 40.96 -28.59 -17.90
CA GLN A 290 39.59 -28.43 -17.38
C GLN A 290 39.51 -28.47 -15.85
N TYR A 291 40.25 -29.39 -15.23
CA TYR A 291 40.35 -29.51 -13.77
C TYR A 291 40.64 -28.19 -13.04
N TYR A 292 41.57 -27.38 -13.53
CA TYR A 292 41.90 -26.10 -12.88
C TYR A 292 40.84 -25.03 -13.14
N TRP A 293 40.18 -25.06 -14.31
CA TRP A 293 39.06 -24.16 -14.59
C TRP A 293 37.87 -24.43 -13.66
N ASP A 294 37.63 -25.68 -13.31
CA ASP A 294 36.60 -26.06 -12.33
C ASP A 294 36.87 -25.47 -10.94
N TRP A 295 38.15 -25.48 -10.51
CA TRP A 295 38.57 -24.80 -9.28
C TRP A 295 38.41 -23.27 -9.35
N VAL A 296 38.70 -22.66 -10.51
CA VAL A 296 38.48 -21.23 -10.72
C VAL A 296 36.98 -20.90 -10.64
N GLN A 297 36.11 -21.69 -11.26
CA GLN A 297 34.65 -21.52 -11.17
C GLN A 297 34.16 -21.65 -9.72
N PHE A 298 34.68 -22.61 -8.96
CA PHE A 298 34.35 -22.78 -7.55
C PHE A 298 34.76 -21.56 -6.73
N LEU A 299 36.01 -21.11 -6.88
CA LEU A 299 36.56 -19.97 -6.13
C LEU A 299 35.80 -18.66 -6.42
N LEU A 300 35.39 -18.44 -7.67
CA LEU A 300 34.59 -17.27 -8.06
C LEU A 300 33.14 -17.37 -7.58
N THR A 301 32.56 -18.57 -7.51
CA THR A 301 31.18 -18.78 -7.07
C THR A 301 31.02 -18.65 -5.55
N ILE A 302 32.04 -18.97 -4.75
CA ILE A 302 31.98 -18.87 -3.28
C ILE A 302 31.56 -17.47 -2.80
N PRO A 303 32.22 -16.36 -3.18
CA PRO A 303 31.80 -15.04 -2.72
C PRO A 303 30.41 -14.63 -3.23
N VAL A 304 29.98 -15.12 -4.39
CA VAL A 304 28.63 -14.87 -4.90
C VAL A 304 27.60 -15.49 -3.95
N VAL A 305 27.78 -16.77 -3.60
CA VAL A 305 26.85 -17.50 -2.73
C VAL A 305 26.85 -16.96 -1.30
N PHE A 306 28.03 -16.81 -0.68
CA PHE A 306 28.14 -16.53 0.76
C PHE A 306 28.21 -15.04 1.12
N VAL A 307 28.64 -14.15 0.22
CA VAL A 307 28.75 -12.71 0.52
C VAL A 307 27.62 -11.92 -0.12
N ALA A 308 27.41 -12.08 -1.43
CA ALA A 308 26.38 -11.32 -2.14
C ALA A 308 24.98 -11.85 -1.81
N CYS A 309 24.77 -13.17 -1.95
CA CYS A 309 23.45 -13.79 -2.03
C CYS A 309 23.03 -14.60 -0.79
N TRP A 310 23.82 -14.58 0.28
CA TRP A 310 23.51 -15.32 1.52
C TRP A 310 22.12 -14.99 2.11
N MET A 311 21.68 -13.74 1.95
CA MET A 311 20.35 -13.29 2.36
C MET A 311 19.20 -14.12 1.75
N PHE A 312 19.39 -14.73 0.57
CA PHE A 312 18.37 -15.58 -0.04
C PHE A 312 18.23 -16.92 0.69
N PHE A 313 19.34 -17.49 1.18
CA PHE A 313 19.31 -18.71 1.98
C PHE A 313 18.69 -18.46 3.35
N GLU A 314 18.96 -17.31 3.98
CA GLU A 314 18.29 -16.90 5.22
C GLU A 314 16.77 -16.77 5.03
N ARG A 315 16.34 -16.14 3.92
CA ARG A 315 14.92 -16.00 3.55
C ARG A 315 14.27 -17.35 3.25
N ALA A 316 14.95 -18.22 2.51
CA ALA A 316 14.49 -19.58 2.21
C ALA A 316 14.29 -20.39 3.50
N TRP A 317 15.25 -20.34 4.41
CA TRP A 317 15.20 -21.04 5.69
C TRP A 317 14.02 -20.58 6.55
N LYS A 318 13.82 -19.26 6.68
CA LYS A 318 12.64 -18.70 7.37
C LYS A 318 11.33 -19.12 6.70
N SER A 319 11.27 -19.13 5.37
CA SER A 319 10.08 -19.53 4.61
C SER A 319 9.70 -21.00 4.84
N ILE A 320 10.69 -21.89 4.88
CA ILE A 320 10.49 -23.32 5.17
C ILE A 320 10.00 -23.53 6.61
N ILE A 321 10.64 -22.90 7.59
CA ILE A 321 10.26 -23.03 9.01
C ILE A 321 8.84 -22.51 9.26
N THR A 322 8.49 -21.37 8.66
CA THR A 322 7.20 -20.72 8.88
C THR A 322 6.06 -21.31 8.03
N TRP A 323 6.36 -22.28 7.16
CA TRP A 323 5.42 -22.89 6.20
C TRP A 323 4.76 -21.89 5.22
N ASN A 324 5.28 -20.67 5.11
CA ASN A 324 4.86 -19.68 4.13
C ASN A 324 5.80 -19.77 2.92
N LEU A 325 5.63 -20.83 2.14
CA LEU A 325 6.46 -21.12 0.97
C LEU A 325 6.37 -19.99 -0.06
N ASN A 326 7.53 -19.49 -0.45
CA ASN A 326 7.68 -18.35 -1.35
C ASN A 326 8.75 -18.60 -2.41
N MET A 327 8.95 -17.64 -3.31
CA MET A 327 9.97 -17.68 -4.36
C MET A 327 11.38 -18.01 -3.84
N PHE A 328 11.76 -17.49 -2.66
CA PHE A 328 13.07 -17.74 -2.07
C PHE A 328 13.26 -19.20 -1.68
N THR A 329 12.18 -19.95 -1.41
CA THR A 329 12.28 -21.39 -1.14
C THR A 329 12.76 -22.17 -2.36
N LEU A 330 12.20 -21.90 -3.54
CA LEU A 330 12.62 -22.56 -4.79
C LEU A 330 14.05 -22.19 -5.15
N VAL A 331 14.39 -20.89 -5.07
CA VAL A 331 15.76 -20.41 -5.34
C VAL A 331 16.74 -21.06 -4.37
N GLY A 332 16.43 -21.07 -3.07
CA GLY A 332 17.30 -21.64 -2.03
C GLY A 332 17.53 -23.13 -2.19
N ILE A 333 16.47 -23.92 -2.43
CA ILE A 333 16.60 -25.37 -2.63
C ILE A 333 17.30 -25.68 -3.96
N GLY A 334 16.91 -25.03 -5.06
CA GLY A 334 17.47 -25.28 -6.39
C GLY A 334 18.94 -24.91 -6.49
N THR A 335 19.29 -23.66 -6.13
CA THR A 335 20.69 -23.20 -6.16
C THR A 335 21.54 -23.88 -5.09
N GLY A 336 20.98 -24.17 -3.91
CA GLY A 336 21.66 -24.93 -2.86
C GLY A 336 21.98 -26.36 -3.30
N ALA A 337 21.03 -27.06 -3.93
CA ALA A 337 21.25 -28.41 -4.45
C ALA A 337 22.27 -28.42 -5.60
N ALA A 338 22.19 -27.46 -6.54
CA ALA A 338 23.16 -27.33 -7.63
C ALA A 338 24.58 -27.03 -7.13
N PHE A 339 24.71 -26.14 -6.13
CA PHE A 339 25.98 -25.82 -5.51
C PHE A 339 26.58 -27.01 -4.77
N LEU A 340 25.77 -27.71 -3.96
CA LEU A 340 26.19 -28.91 -3.24
C LEU A 340 26.61 -30.04 -4.20
N PHE A 341 25.82 -30.28 -5.25
CA PHE A 341 26.17 -31.26 -6.29
C PHE A 341 27.52 -30.92 -6.93
N SER A 342 27.76 -29.65 -7.25
CA SER A 342 29.01 -29.18 -7.86
C SER A 342 30.21 -29.31 -6.91
N ILE A 343 30.01 -29.07 -5.60
CA ILE A 343 31.05 -29.32 -4.59
C ILE A 343 31.38 -30.81 -4.51
N VAL A 344 30.37 -31.68 -4.44
CA VAL A 344 30.59 -33.13 -4.37
C VAL A 344 31.26 -33.63 -5.65
N GLY A 345 30.87 -33.13 -6.83
CA GLY A 345 31.51 -33.42 -8.10
C GLY A 345 32.98 -32.99 -8.18
N LEU A 346 33.32 -31.84 -7.60
CA LEU A 346 34.68 -31.31 -7.60
C LEU A 346 35.61 -32.05 -6.62
N PHE A 347 35.16 -32.32 -5.39
CA PHE A 347 35.99 -32.92 -4.34
C PHE A 347 35.96 -34.46 -4.34
N PHE A 348 34.87 -35.06 -4.79
CA PHE A 348 34.66 -36.52 -4.77
C PHE A 348 34.18 -37.03 -6.14
N PRO A 349 34.96 -36.85 -7.23
CA PRO A 349 34.57 -37.27 -8.56
C PRO A 349 34.40 -38.81 -8.68
N ASP A 350 35.01 -39.60 -7.79
CA ASP A 350 34.93 -41.06 -7.80
C ASP A 350 33.61 -41.63 -7.30
N VAL A 351 32.77 -40.81 -6.67
CA VAL A 351 31.40 -41.19 -6.27
C VAL A 351 30.47 -41.26 -7.50
N PHE A 352 30.85 -40.58 -8.59
CA PHE A 352 30.05 -40.53 -9.81
C PHE A 352 30.41 -41.67 -10.79
N PRO A 353 29.39 -42.30 -11.43
CA PRO A 353 29.60 -43.30 -12.46
C PRO A 353 30.43 -42.78 -13.65
N GLN A 354 31.11 -43.68 -14.37
CA GLN A 354 31.96 -43.31 -15.51
C GLN A 354 31.21 -42.61 -16.64
N GLU A 355 29.90 -42.85 -16.78
CA GLU A 355 29.06 -42.21 -17.81
C GLU A 355 28.85 -40.71 -17.58
N PHE A 356 29.06 -40.23 -16.35
CA PHE A 356 28.96 -38.80 -16.00
C PHE A 356 30.30 -38.08 -16.01
N LYS A 357 31.38 -38.83 -16.24
CA LYS A 357 32.72 -38.28 -16.42
C LYS A 357 32.92 -37.98 -17.90
N GLY A 358 33.45 -36.80 -18.22
CA GLY A 358 33.91 -36.47 -19.55
C GLY A 358 35.05 -37.38 -19.99
N GLU A 359 35.53 -37.22 -21.23
CA GLU A 359 36.69 -37.97 -21.75
C GLU A 359 37.94 -37.86 -20.86
N SER A 360 38.01 -36.83 -20.01
CA SER A 360 39.10 -36.55 -19.07
C SER A 360 38.86 -37.09 -17.65
N GLY A 361 37.74 -37.75 -17.35
CA GLY A 361 37.41 -38.26 -16.01
C GLY A 361 36.68 -37.24 -15.09
N ASP A 362 36.26 -36.11 -15.64
CA ASP A 362 35.74 -34.92 -14.99
C ASP A 362 34.20 -34.83 -15.02
N VAL A 363 33.58 -34.45 -13.91
CA VAL A 363 32.12 -34.35 -13.78
C VAL A 363 31.64 -32.97 -14.21
N SER A 364 30.57 -32.89 -15.00
CA SER A 364 29.94 -31.60 -15.36
C SER A 364 29.42 -30.87 -14.11
N LEU A 365 29.97 -29.68 -13.84
CA LEU A 365 29.64 -28.87 -12.66
C LEU A 365 28.60 -27.78 -13.01
N TYR A 366 27.82 -27.37 -12.02
CA TYR A 366 26.74 -26.38 -12.14
C TYR A 366 27.01 -25.11 -11.33
N PHE A 367 28.29 -24.75 -11.17
CA PHE A 367 28.70 -23.50 -10.51
C PHE A 367 28.19 -22.28 -11.28
N GLU A 368 28.20 -22.33 -12.62
CA GLU A 368 27.63 -21.29 -13.49
C GLU A 368 26.14 -21.07 -13.21
N ALA A 369 25.33 -22.12 -13.27
CA ALA A 369 23.90 -22.01 -13.02
C ALA A 369 23.62 -21.38 -11.66
N THR A 370 24.33 -21.83 -10.61
CA THR A 370 24.21 -21.26 -9.26
C THR A 370 24.55 -19.76 -9.24
N ALA A 371 25.70 -19.37 -9.78
CA ALA A 371 26.17 -17.98 -9.74
C ALA A 371 25.28 -17.04 -10.56
N VAL A 372 24.85 -17.46 -11.76
CA VAL A 372 24.03 -16.66 -12.67
C VAL A 372 22.62 -16.50 -12.11
N ILE A 373 21.97 -17.58 -11.67
CA ILE A 373 20.62 -17.51 -11.10
C ILE A 373 20.59 -16.58 -9.88
N LEU A 374 21.53 -16.74 -8.95
CA LEU A 374 21.60 -15.88 -7.76
C LEU A 374 21.84 -14.41 -8.13
N THR A 375 22.68 -14.14 -9.14
CA THR A 375 22.93 -12.79 -9.64
C THR A 375 21.68 -12.17 -10.27
N LEU A 376 20.93 -12.92 -11.08
CA LEU A 376 19.70 -12.43 -11.73
C LEU A 376 18.58 -12.18 -10.71
N VAL A 377 18.46 -13.04 -9.69
CA VAL A 377 17.53 -12.80 -8.57
C VAL A 377 17.91 -11.52 -7.81
N LEU A 378 19.20 -11.31 -7.57
CA LEU A 378 19.70 -10.08 -6.94
C LEU A 378 19.46 -8.82 -7.79
N LEU A 379 19.57 -8.91 -9.11
CA LEU A 379 19.19 -7.84 -10.02
C LEU A 379 17.71 -7.48 -9.86
N GLY A 380 16.83 -8.48 -9.80
CA GLY A 380 15.40 -8.26 -9.58
C GLY A 380 15.12 -7.47 -8.30
N GLN A 381 15.74 -7.89 -7.18
CA GLN A 381 15.63 -7.19 -5.89
C GLN A 381 16.22 -5.78 -5.92
N LEU A 382 17.31 -5.56 -6.68
CA LEU A 382 17.88 -4.22 -6.86
C LEU A 382 16.94 -3.29 -7.65
N LEU A 383 16.33 -3.79 -8.72
CA LEU A 383 15.36 -3.04 -9.51
C LEU A 383 14.12 -2.70 -8.68
N GLU A 384 13.64 -3.64 -7.86
CA GLU A 384 12.55 -3.42 -6.90
C GLU A 384 12.88 -2.29 -5.91
N ALA A 385 14.04 -2.35 -5.26
CA ALA A 385 14.49 -1.33 -4.31
C ALA A 385 14.68 0.04 -4.97
N ARG A 386 15.27 0.07 -6.18
CA ARG A 386 15.44 1.30 -6.96
C ARG A 386 14.10 1.95 -7.24
N ALA A 387 13.14 1.15 -7.68
CA ALA A 387 11.84 1.63 -8.06
C ALA A 387 11.15 2.22 -6.81
N HIS A 388 11.14 1.51 -5.67
CA HIS A 388 10.57 2.00 -4.41
C HIS A 388 11.18 3.32 -3.93
N SER A 389 12.50 3.48 -4.01
CA SER A 389 13.17 4.71 -3.57
C SER A 389 12.75 5.97 -4.35
N GLN A 390 12.30 5.82 -5.61
CA GLN A 390 11.93 6.95 -6.46
C GLN A 390 10.54 7.52 -6.12
N THR A 391 9.63 6.70 -5.59
CA THR A 391 8.25 7.14 -5.29
C THR A 391 8.13 7.82 -3.93
N SER A 392 8.90 7.39 -2.93
CA SER A 392 8.90 7.99 -1.58
C SER A 392 9.35 9.46 -1.57
N GLY A 393 10.16 9.89 -2.55
CA GLY A 393 10.56 11.29 -2.71
C GLY A 393 9.39 12.24 -2.97
N ALA A 394 8.38 11.82 -3.74
CA ALA A 394 7.24 12.66 -4.11
C ALA A 394 6.29 12.93 -2.92
N ILE A 395 6.12 11.95 -2.03
CA ILE A 395 5.31 12.10 -0.81
C ILE A 395 6.04 12.99 0.21
N LYS A 396 7.37 12.89 0.29
CA LYS A 396 8.21 13.70 1.19
C LYS A 396 8.13 15.20 0.84
N GLU A 397 7.94 15.56 -0.43
CA GLU A 397 7.71 16.95 -0.83
C GLU A 397 6.37 17.53 -0.37
N LEU A 398 5.35 16.68 -0.24
CA LEU A 398 4.07 17.11 0.34
C LEU A 398 4.18 17.36 1.85
N LEU A 399 5.06 16.63 2.55
CA LEU A 399 5.32 16.82 3.99
C LEU A 399 6.09 18.11 4.30
N LYS A 400 6.85 18.65 3.35
CA LYS A 400 7.50 19.98 3.49
C LYS A 400 6.50 21.13 3.53
N LEU A 401 5.22 20.87 3.28
CA LEU A 401 4.16 21.88 3.34
C LEU A 401 3.65 22.13 4.77
N ALA A 402 3.98 21.31 5.76
CA ALA A 402 3.65 21.58 7.16
C ALA A 402 4.65 22.59 7.76
N PRO A 403 4.20 23.65 8.46
CA PRO A 403 5.11 24.58 9.13
C PRO A 403 5.80 23.88 10.31
N SER A 404 7.12 24.04 10.42
CA SER A 404 7.89 23.51 11.56
C SER A 404 7.88 24.45 12.78
N GLU A 405 7.52 25.71 12.58
CA GLU A 405 7.67 26.79 13.55
C GLU A 405 6.38 27.61 13.68
N ALA A 406 6.18 28.20 14.86
CA ALA A 406 5.08 29.11 15.17
C ALA A 406 5.57 30.28 16.04
N THR A 407 4.89 31.42 15.97
CA THR A 407 5.21 32.58 16.82
C THR A 407 4.31 32.59 18.05
N LEU A 408 4.86 32.25 19.21
CA LEU A 408 4.20 32.29 20.52
C LEU A 408 4.33 33.68 21.15
N VAL A 409 3.24 34.19 21.71
CA VAL A 409 3.19 35.49 22.39
C VAL A 409 3.20 35.26 23.91
N ILE A 410 4.26 35.68 24.58
CA ILE A 410 4.40 35.63 26.05
C ILE A 410 4.65 37.05 26.55
N ASP A 411 3.82 37.55 27.46
CA ASP A 411 3.96 38.89 28.08
C ASP A 411 4.08 40.05 27.04
N GLY A 412 3.50 39.87 25.85
CA GLY A 412 3.55 40.83 24.76
C GLY A 412 4.80 40.75 23.87
N GLU A 413 5.73 39.83 24.15
CA GLU A 413 6.88 39.53 23.30
C GLU A 413 6.61 38.31 22.40
N ASP A 414 7.00 38.43 21.14
CA ASP A 414 6.93 37.36 20.15
C ASP A 414 8.17 36.45 20.26
N ARG A 415 7.96 35.15 20.47
CA ARG A 415 9.01 34.11 20.44
C ARG A 415 8.67 33.04 19.42
N VAL A 416 9.62 32.75 18.53
CA VAL A 416 9.50 31.62 17.61
C VAL A 416 9.76 30.32 18.39
N VAL A 417 8.81 29.40 18.34
CA VAL A 417 8.86 28.10 19.00
C VAL A 417 8.55 26.99 17.99
N SER A 418 9.00 25.77 18.27
CA SER A 418 8.59 24.61 17.48
C SER A 418 7.09 24.37 17.62
N ILE A 419 6.45 23.88 16.56
CA ILE A 419 5.05 23.44 16.58
C ILE A 419 4.77 22.38 17.66
N HIS A 420 5.81 21.64 18.09
CA HIS A 420 5.74 20.61 19.12
C HIS A 420 5.71 21.15 20.54
N ASP A 421 6.18 22.38 20.76
CA ASP A 421 6.22 23.00 22.09
C ASP A 421 4.92 23.75 22.43
N ILE A 422 4.02 23.89 21.44
CA ILE A 422 2.72 24.56 21.58
C ILE A 422 1.78 23.72 22.44
N LYS A 423 1.18 24.36 23.44
CA LYS A 423 0.16 23.76 24.31
C LYS A 423 -1.21 24.37 24.05
N ALA A 424 -2.25 23.60 24.34
CA ALA A 424 -3.61 24.13 24.34
C ALA A 424 -3.70 25.31 25.33
N GLY A 425 -4.25 26.43 24.87
CA GLY A 425 -4.35 27.68 25.62
C GLY A 425 -3.28 28.72 25.29
N ASP A 426 -2.22 28.36 24.57
CA ASP A 426 -1.17 29.29 24.15
C ASP A 426 -1.70 30.34 23.15
N LEU A 427 -1.15 31.55 23.24
CA LEU A 427 -1.46 32.65 22.31
C LEU A 427 -0.42 32.69 21.19
N LEU A 428 -0.86 32.54 19.96
CA LEU A 428 -0.01 32.47 18.78
C LEU A 428 -0.31 33.66 17.86
N ARG A 429 0.73 34.35 17.41
CA ARG A 429 0.63 35.38 16.38
C ARG A 429 0.83 34.75 15.01
N VAL A 430 -0.13 34.97 14.12
CA VAL A 430 -0.05 34.53 12.71
C VAL A 430 0.12 35.77 11.84
N LYS A 431 1.23 35.85 11.11
CA LYS A 431 1.54 36.98 10.23
C LYS A 431 0.89 36.79 8.83
N PRO A 432 0.75 37.87 8.04
CA PRO A 432 0.22 37.75 6.68
C PRO A 432 1.01 36.75 5.82
N GLY A 433 0.32 35.88 5.10
CA GLY A 433 0.92 34.82 4.29
C GLY A 433 1.46 33.60 5.05
N GLU A 434 1.47 33.62 6.39
CA GLU A 434 1.86 32.46 7.19
C GLU A 434 0.75 31.40 7.22
N LYS A 435 1.16 30.14 7.34
CA LYS A 435 0.26 29.03 7.59
C LYS A 435 -0.14 29.01 9.06
N ILE A 436 -1.40 28.71 9.32
CA ILE A 436 -1.90 28.56 10.67
C ILE A 436 -1.33 27.26 11.27
N PRO A 437 -0.61 27.31 12.40
CA PRO A 437 0.15 26.15 12.90
C PRO A 437 -0.73 25.10 13.59
N VAL A 438 -1.81 25.50 14.27
CA VAL A 438 -2.67 24.60 15.06
C VAL A 438 -4.14 25.02 14.93
N ASP A 439 -5.09 24.20 15.37
CA ASP A 439 -6.49 24.61 15.40
C ASP A 439 -6.74 25.51 16.61
N GLY A 440 -7.54 26.55 16.43
CA GLY A 440 -7.84 27.48 17.52
C GLY A 440 -8.90 28.52 17.19
N VAL A 441 -8.93 29.57 18.01
CA VAL A 441 -9.90 30.66 17.93
C VAL A 441 -9.18 32.02 17.92
N ILE A 442 -9.64 32.96 17.09
CA ILE A 442 -9.08 34.31 17.04
C ILE A 442 -9.46 35.08 18.31
N VAL A 443 -8.46 35.63 19.01
CA VAL A 443 -8.65 36.46 20.20
C VAL A 443 -8.50 37.94 19.88
N GLU A 444 -7.58 38.28 18.98
CA GLU A 444 -7.36 39.68 18.57
C GLU A 444 -7.08 39.78 17.06
N GLY A 445 -7.67 40.80 16.44
CA GLY A 445 -7.52 41.07 15.01
C GLY A 445 -8.62 40.45 14.15
N LYS A 446 -8.44 40.59 12.84
CA LYS A 446 -9.30 39.99 11.81
C LYS A 446 -8.44 39.74 10.57
N SER A 447 -8.79 38.75 9.77
CA SER A 447 -8.11 38.48 8.51
C SER A 447 -8.98 37.61 7.60
N SER A 448 -8.67 37.64 6.30
CA SER A 448 -9.20 36.67 5.33
C SER A 448 -8.33 35.42 5.37
N ILE A 449 -8.92 34.23 5.55
CA ILE A 449 -8.18 32.96 5.65
C ILE A 449 -8.52 32.09 4.44
N ASP A 450 -7.50 31.62 3.74
CA ASP A 450 -7.65 30.67 2.63
C ASP A 450 -7.73 29.25 3.18
N GLU A 451 -8.95 28.71 3.21
CA GLU A 451 -9.25 27.34 3.64
C GLU A 451 -9.31 26.33 2.48
N SER A 452 -8.95 26.74 1.24
CA SER A 452 -9.11 25.94 0.01
C SER A 452 -8.44 24.56 0.07
N MET A 453 -7.33 24.44 0.79
CA MET A 453 -6.60 23.19 0.96
C MET A 453 -7.36 22.13 1.77
N ILE A 454 -8.33 22.53 2.59
CA ILE A 454 -9.12 21.64 3.46
C ILE A 454 -10.58 21.57 3.01
N THR A 455 -11.20 22.72 2.75
CA THR A 455 -12.63 22.79 2.39
C THR A 455 -12.87 22.62 0.89
N GLY A 456 -11.86 22.92 0.05
CA GLY A 456 -11.98 22.94 -1.40
C GLY A 456 -12.64 24.22 -1.95
N GLU A 457 -13.02 25.16 -1.09
CA GLU A 457 -13.63 26.42 -1.52
C GLU A 457 -12.53 27.43 -1.93
N PRO A 458 -12.57 27.99 -3.15
CA PRO A 458 -11.47 28.82 -3.68
C PRO A 458 -11.48 30.26 -3.14
N ILE A 459 -12.55 30.68 -2.45
CA ILE A 459 -12.70 32.05 -1.95
C ILE A 459 -12.27 32.08 -0.48
N PRO A 460 -11.30 32.92 -0.09
CA PRO A 460 -10.92 33.10 1.30
C PRO A 460 -12.10 33.56 2.16
N VAL A 461 -12.20 33.02 3.37
CA VAL A 461 -13.27 33.33 4.32
C VAL A 461 -12.80 34.42 5.28
N ASP A 462 -13.60 35.48 5.43
CA ASP A 462 -13.32 36.53 6.41
C ASP A 462 -13.59 36.01 7.82
N LYS A 463 -12.60 36.13 8.70
CA LYS A 463 -12.66 35.69 10.10
C LYS A 463 -12.38 36.85 11.03
N THR A 464 -13.15 36.91 12.10
CA THR A 464 -13.11 37.92 13.15
C THR A 464 -12.90 37.28 14.51
N ILE A 465 -12.91 38.10 15.57
CA ILE A 465 -12.75 37.63 16.95
C ILE A 465 -13.82 36.57 17.26
N ASP A 466 -13.43 35.54 18.00
CA ASP A 466 -14.22 34.35 18.35
C ASP A 466 -14.49 33.35 17.20
N ASP A 467 -14.04 33.63 15.98
CA ASP A 467 -14.12 32.66 14.89
C ASP A 467 -13.02 31.59 14.98
N LYS A 468 -13.38 30.37 14.56
CA LYS A 468 -12.48 29.22 14.50
C LYS A 468 -11.59 29.25 13.27
N VAL A 469 -10.34 28.85 13.48
CA VAL A 469 -9.31 28.73 12.45
C VAL A 469 -8.69 27.34 12.48
N SER A 470 -8.38 26.81 11.29
CA SER A 470 -7.91 25.43 11.11
C SER A 470 -6.44 25.38 10.74
N SER A 471 -5.72 24.41 11.31
CA SER A 471 -4.32 24.10 11.04
C SER A 471 -4.08 23.84 9.55
N GLY A 472 -3.01 24.43 8.99
CA GLY A 472 -2.59 24.24 7.59
C GLY A 472 -3.27 25.15 6.56
N THR A 473 -4.27 25.94 6.98
CA THR A 473 -4.84 27.01 6.16
C THR A 473 -3.87 28.20 6.09
N ILE A 474 -4.03 29.06 5.09
CA ILE A 474 -3.10 30.17 4.85
C ILE A 474 -3.76 31.48 5.28
N ASN A 475 -3.07 32.24 6.14
CA ASN A 475 -3.50 33.57 6.50
C ASN A 475 -3.30 34.52 5.31
N GLY A 476 -4.31 35.35 5.02
CA GLY A 476 -4.26 36.34 3.96
C GLY A 476 -3.39 37.55 4.34
N THR A 477 -4.02 38.72 4.45
CA THR A 477 -3.29 40.00 4.40
C THR A 477 -3.03 40.65 5.76
N GLN A 478 -3.72 40.23 6.82
CA GLN A 478 -3.65 40.87 8.15
C GLN A 478 -3.09 39.91 9.19
N SER A 479 -2.38 40.46 10.19
CA SER A 479 -1.93 39.67 11.34
C SER A 479 -3.03 39.56 12.38
N PHE A 480 -3.17 38.39 13.01
CA PHE A 480 -4.07 38.19 14.14
C PHE A 480 -3.40 37.34 15.23
N ILE A 481 -3.95 37.41 16.44
CA ILE A 481 -3.57 36.56 17.57
C ILE A 481 -4.68 35.54 17.77
N MET A 482 -4.30 34.27 17.83
CA MET A 482 -5.20 33.16 18.10
C MET A 482 -4.82 32.44 19.38
N LYS A 483 -5.80 31.80 20.01
CA LYS A 483 -5.60 30.87 21.12
C LYS A 483 -5.66 29.44 20.59
N ALA A 484 -4.64 28.64 20.88
CA ALA A 484 -4.59 27.23 20.52
C ALA A 484 -5.68 26.43 21.26
N GLU A 485 -6.53 25.69 20.54
CA GLU A 485 -7.51 24.77 21.12
C GLU A 485 -7.06 23.32 20.99
N ARG A 486 -6.67 22.88 19.80
CA ARG A 486 -6.20 21.51 19.53
C ARG A 486 -4.80 21.56 18.93
N VAL A 487 -3.89 20.77 19.48
CA VAL A 487 -2.46 20.76 19.10
C VAL A 487 -2.01 19.35 18.74
N GLY A 488 -0.95 19.24 17.94
CA GLY A 488 -0.39 17.94 17.53
C GLY A 488 -1.42 17.04 16.83
N SER A 489 -1.52 15.78 17.29
CA SER A 489 -2.40 14.76 16.72
C SER A 489 -3.89 15.06 16.83
N GLU A 490 -4.30 16.02 17.67
CA GLU A 490 -5.71 16.38 17.84
C GLU A 490 -6.20 17.36 16.76
N THR A 491 -5.30 17.97 15.98
CA THR A 491 -5.66 18.90 14.90
C THR A 491 -6.44 18.21 13.78
N LEU A 492 -7.35 18.94 13.13
CA LEU A 492 -8.13 18.46 11.99
C LEU A 492 -7.22 17.95 10.87
N LEU A 493 -6.16 18.71 10.55
CA LEU A 493 -5.19 18.32 9.53
C LEU A 493 -4.48 17.00 9.88
N SER A 494 -4.06 16.82 11.14
CA SER A 494 -3.41 15.57 11.57
C SER A 494 -4.37 14.38 11.52
N GLN A 495 -5.65 14.58 11.85
CA GLN A 495 -6.67 13.55 11.72
C GLN A 495 -6.93 13.18 10.26
N ILE A 496 -6.99 14.17 9.35
CA ILE A 496 -7.09 13.92 7.91
C ILE A 496 -5.88 13.14 7.42
N ILE A 497 -4.67 13.55 7.80
CA ILE A 497 -3.43 12.86 7.44
C ILE A 497 -3.44 11.42 7.97
N GLN A 498 -3.90 11.20 9.21
CA GLN A 498 -3.96 9.86 9.81
C GLN A 498 -5.00 8.98 9.10
N MET A 499 -6.21 9.49 8.83
CA MET A 499 -7.22 8.77 8.05
C MET A 499 -6.74 8.44 6.63
N VAL A 500 -6.03 9.37 5.97
CA VAL A 500 -5.45 9.14 4.64
C VAL A 500 -4.31 8.13 4.71
N SER A 501 -3.48 8.16 5.76
CA SER A 501 -2.46 7.13 6.01
C SER A 501 -3.10 5.77 6.21
N ASP A 502 -4.13 5.67 7.05
CA ASP A 502 -4.85 4.43 7.33
C ASP A 502 -5.56 3.90 6.07
N ALA A 503 -6.09 4.78 5.22
CA ALA A 503 -6.67 4.41 3.94
C ALA A 503 -5.61 3.98 2.90
N SER A 504 -4.45 4.65 2.81
CA SER A 504 -3.37 4.27 1.88
C SER A 504 -2.68 2.96 2.29
N ARG A 505 -2.85 2.56 3.55
CA ARG A 505 -2.41 1.27 4.10
C ARG A 505 -3.32 0.10 3.68
N SER A 506 -4.46 0.34 3.02
CA SER A 506 -5.32 -0.74 2.51
C SER A 506 -4.74 -1.40 1.26
N ARG A 507 -4.84 -2.74 1.18
CA ARG A 507 -4.18 -3.53 0.11
C ARG A 507 -4.97 -3.49 -1.19
N ALA A 508 -4.25 -3.30 -2.29
CA ALA A 508 -4.76 -3.62 -3.63
C ALA A 508 -5.00 -5.14 -3.79
N PRO A 509 -6.07 -5.56 -4.47
CA PRO A 509 -6.48 -6.97 -4.62
C PRO A 509 -5.44 -7.88 -5.30
N ILE A 510 -4.61 -7.35 -6.21
CA ILE A 510 -3.78 -8.18 -7.09
C ILE A 510 -2.49 -8.69 -6.45
N GLN A 511 -1.93 -7.98 -5.45
CA GLN A 511 -0.74 -8.46 -4.72
C GLN A 511 -1.06 -9.76 -3.98
N LYS A 512 -2.31 -9.91 -3.51
CA LYS A 512 -2.81 -11.16 -2.92
C LYS A 512 -2.84 -12.31 -3.94
N LEU A 513 -3.07 -12.04 -5.23
CA LEU A 513 -3.08 -13.07 -6.27
C LEU A 513 -1.68 -13.63 -6.52
N ALA A 514 -0.65 -12.77 -6.62
CA ALA A 514 0.74 -13.23 -6.81
C ALA A 514 1.25 -14.07 -5.62
N ASP A 515 0.93 -13.66 -4.39
CA ASP A 515 1.27 -14.41 -3.18
C ASP A 515 0.49 -15.74 -3.09
N THR A 516 -0.79 -15.73 -3.49
CA THR A 516 -1.61 -16.95 -3.55
C THR A 516 -1.08 -17.93 -4.58
N ILE A 517 -0.70 -17.46 -5.77
CA ILE A 517 -0.09 -18.29 -6.81
C ILE A 517 1.19 -18.92 -6.27
N SER A 518 2.08 -18.14 -5.65
CA SER A 518 3.33 -18.67 -5.08
C SER A 518 3.10 -19.74 -4.02
N LYS A 519 2.08 -19.57 -3.17
CA LYS A 519 1.72 -20.52 -2.12
C LYS A 519 1.31 -21.90 -2.65
N TYR A 520 0.63 -21.97 -3.79
CA TYR A 520 0.24 -23.24 -4.43
C TYR A 520 1.31 -23.75 -5.41
N PHE A 521 1.91 -22.85 -6.17
CA PHE A 521 2.87 -23.16 -7.23
C PHE A 521 4.13 -23.83 -6.66
N VAL A 522 4.69 -23.32 -5.56
CA VAL A 522 5.91 -23.89 -4.95
C VAL A 522 5.72 -25.36 -4.54
N PRO A 523 4.70 -25.75 -3.74
CA PRO A 523 4.45 -27.16 -3.45
C PRO A 523 4.26 -28.03 -4.70
N ILE A 524 3.50 -27.54 -5.68
CA ILE A 524 3.23 -28.29 -6.93
C ILE A 524 4.54 -28.59 -7.66
N VAL A 525 5.43 -27.60 -7.80
CA VAL A 525 6.73 -27.75 -8.45
C VAL A 525 7.62 -28.74 -7.70
N VAL A 526 7.64 -28.69 -6.36
CA VAL A 526 8.40 -29.64 -5.55
C VAL A 526 7.87 -31.06 -5.73
N VAL A 527 6.55 -31.24 -5.75
CA VAL A 527 5.92 -32.55 -6.02
C VAL A 527 6.28 -33.04 -7.43
N ILE A 528 6.22 -32.18 -8.45
CA ILE A 528 6.63 -32.52 -9.82
C ILE A 528 8.10 -32.92 -9.85
N SER A 529 9.00 -32.18 -9.19
CA SER A 529 10.43 -32.51 -9.10
C SER A 529 10.66 -33.90 -8.48
N ILE A 530 9.94 -34.24 -7.41
CA ILE A 530 10.00 -35.56 -6.78
C ILE A 530 9.46 -36.65 -7.71
N ILE A 531 8.34 -36.39 -8.40
CA ILE A 531 7.78 -37.34 -9.38
C ILE A 531 8.77 -37.56 -10.52
N THR A 532 9.36 -36.48 -11.06
CA THR A 532 10.40 -36.53 -12.09
C THR A 532 11.57 -37.38 -11.63
N PHE A 533 12.05 -37.19 -10.40
CA PHE A 533 13.10 -38.02 -9.81
C PHE A 533 12.70 -39.51 -9.80
N ILE A 534 11.52 -39.85 -9.28
CA ILE A 534 11.05 -41.24 -9.18
C ILE A 534 10.92 -41.89 -10.57
N VAL A 535 10.34 -41.17 -11.54
CA VAL A 535 10.16 -41.69 -12.90
C VAL A 535 11.51 -41.99 -13.55
N TRP A 536 12.46 -41.07 -13.46
CA TRP A 536 13.79 -41.25 -14.07
C TRP A 536 14.66 -42.27 -13.35
N VAL A 537 14.48 -42.49 -12.05
CA VAL A 537 15.15 -43.61 -11.36
C VAL A 537 14.65 -44.97 -11.88
N ASN A 538 13.37 -45.09 -12.23
CA ASN A 538 12.78 -46.38 -12.66
C ASN A 538 12.88 -46.65 -14.17
N PHE A 539 12.82 -45.60 -14.99
CA PHE A 539 12.73 -45.71 -16.45
C PHE A 539 13.87 -44.98 -17.18
N GLY A 540 14.79 -44.35 -16.46
CA GLY A 540 15.88 -43.59 -17.05
C GLY A 540 17.00 -44.46 -17.61
N PRO A 541 17.79 -43.90 -18.54
CA PRO A 541 19.02 -44.55 -19.00
C PRO A 541 20.02 -44.71 -17.85
N ASP A 542 20.84 -45.74 -17.90
CA ASP A 542 21.96 -45.90 -16.97
C ASP A 542 22.94 -44.71 -17.15
N PRO A 543 23.32 -44.01 -16.07
CA PRO A 543 23.03 -44.26 -14.65
C PRO A 543 21.78 -43.49 -14.17
N ALA A 544 20.71 -44.25 -13.88
CA ALA A 544 19.38 -43.68 -13.64
C ALA A 544 19.32 -42.68 -12.45
N MET A 545 20.09 -42.91 -11.39
CA MET A 545 20.04 -42.08 -10.17
C MET A 545 20.57 -40.65 -10.37
N VAL A 546 21.69 -40.51 -11.09
CA VAL A 546 22.30 -39.20 -11.35
C VAL A 546 21.47 -38.45 -12.38
N TYR A 547 21.03 -39.16 -13.43
CA TYR A 547 20.14 -38.60 -14.45
C TYR A 547 18.82 -38.08 -13.84
N ALA A 548 18.22 -38.84 -12.91
CA ALA A 548 17.04 -38.43 -12.18
C ALA A 548 17.29 -37.18 -11.30
N PHE A 549 18.42 -37.14 -10.60
CA PHE A 549 18.78 -36.01 -9.74
C PHE A 549 18.94 -34.70 -10.53
N VAL A 550 19.69 -34.74 -11.63
CA VAL A 550 19.93 -33.57 -12.50
C VAL A 550 18.60 -33.04 -13.05
N ASN A 551 17.73 -33.92 -13.55
CA ASN A 551 16.42 -33.50 -14.06
C ASN A 551 15.51 -32.94 -12.96
N ALA A 552 15.52 -33.54 -11.76
CA ALA A 552 14.75 -33.04 -10.63
C ALA A 552 15.21 -31.64 -10.20
N VAL A 553 16.52 -31.40 -10.14
CA VAL A 553 17.11 -30.08 -9.84
C VAL A 553 16.81 -29.09 -10.97
N ALA A 554 16.87 -29.52 -12.23
CA ALA A 554 16.53 -28.68 -13.38
C ALA A 554 15.06 -28.21 -13.32
N VAL A 555 14.13 -29.08 -12.94
CA VAL A 555 12.71 -28.71 -12.73
C VAL A 555 12.59 -27.61 -11.66
N LEU A 556 13.28 -27.74 -10.52
CA LEU A 556 13.23 -26.74 -9.45
C LEU A 556 13.80 -25.39 -9.89
N ILE A 557 14.88 -25.41 -10.67
CA ILE A 557 15.57 -24.22 -11.17
C ILE A 557 14.73 -23.49 -12.22
N ILE A 558 14.26 -24.21 -13.25
CA ILE A 558 13.52 -23.62 -14.38
C ILE A 558 12.18 -23.06 -13.91
N ALA A 559 11.58 -23.68 -12.90
CA ALA A 559 10.32 -23.22 -12.35
C ALA A 559 10.41 -21.92 -11.54
N CYS A 560 11.58 -21.29 -11.32
CA CYS A 560 11.63 -20.05 -10.54
C CYS A 560 10.71 -18.97 -11.16
N PRO A 561 9.65 -18.52 -10.46
CA PRO A 561 8.78 -17.47 -10.95
C PRO A 561 9.38 -16.08 -10.65
N CYS A 562 10.68 -15.93 -10.91
CA CYS A 562 11.51 -14.78 -10.56
C CYS A 562 10.93 -13.45 -11.11
N ALA A 563 10.32 -13.49 -12.30
CA ALA A 563 9.68 -12.32 -12.91
C ALA A 563 8.24 -12.07 -12.42
N LEU A 564 7.53 -13.10 -11.96
CA LEU A 564 6.11 -13.01 -11.62
C LEU A 564 5.86 -12.11 -10.40
N GLY A 565 6.71 -12.24 -9.36
CA GLY A 565 6.59 -11.43 -8.14
C GLY A 565 6.92 -9.94 -8.34
N LEU A 566 7.70 -9.61 -9.37
CA LEU A 566 8.15 -8.25 -9.67
C LEU A 566 7.32 -7.54 -10.73
N ALA A 567 6.64 -8.29 -11.60
CA ALA A 567 5.89 -7.75 -12.73
C ALA A 567 4.86 -6.71 -12.28
N THR A 568 4.09 -7.01 -11.24
CA THR A 568 3.00 -6.13 -10.78
C THR A 568 3.50 -4.88 -10.06
N PRO A 569 4.39 -4.96 -9.03
CA PRO A 569 4.94 -3.77 -8.40
C PRO A 569 5.64 -2.83 -9.39
N MET A 570 6.44 -3.37 -10.32
CA MET A 570 7.13 -2.55 -11.33
C MET A 570 6.15 -1.85 -12.29
N SER A 571 5.12 -2.56 -12.75
CA SER A 571 4.12 -2.01 -13.68
C SER A 571 3.32 -0.88 -13.04
N VAL A 572 2.83 -1.10 -11.81
CA VAL A 572 2.10 -0.08 -11.04
C VAL A 572 3.00 1.13 -10.81
N MET A 573 4.25 0.91 -10.40
CA MET A 573 5.15 1.99 -10.04
C MET A 573 5.56 2.85 -11.24
N VAL A 574 5.86 2.24 -12.38
CA VAL A 574 6.09 2.97 -13.64
C VAL A 574 4.82 3.70 -14.07
N GLY A 575 3.65 3.08 -13.90
CA GLY A 575 2.35 3.70 -14.17
C GLY A 575 2.10 4.95 -13.35
N VAL A 576 2.36 4.90 -12.03
CA VAL A 576 2.25 6.06 -11.12
C VAL A 576 3.26 7.14 -11.50
N GLY A 577 4.53 6.78 -11.76
CA GLY A 577 5.55 7.74 -12.19
C GLY A 577 5.20 8.43 -13.52
N LYS A 578 4.63 7.68 -14.47
CA LYS A 578 4.18 8.23 -15.76
C LYS A 578 2.93 9.11 -15.60
N GLY A 579 1.99 8.71 -14.75
CA GLY A 579 0.82 9.52 -14.38
C GLY A 579 1.24 10.87 -13.79
N ALA A 580 2.23 10.87 -12.88
CA ALA A 580 2.74 12.09 -12.26
C ALA A 580 3.37 13.06 -13.28
N GLN A 581 4.09 12.55 -14.30
CA GLN A 581 4.62 13.39 -15.40
C GLN A 581 3.52 14.09 -16.21
N SER A 582 2.31 13.52 -16.20
CA SER A 582 1.13 14.07 -16.87
C SER A 582 0.20 14.83 -15.91
N GLY A 583 0.64 15.13 -14.68
CA GLY A 583 -0.17 15.83 -13.68
C GLY A 583 -1.24 14.97 -12.99
N ILE A 584 -1.21 13.65 -13.16
CA ILE A 584 -2.15 12.71 -12.54
C ILE A 584 -1.52 12.11 -11.29
N LEU A 585 -2.00 12.52 -10.13
CA LEU A 585 -1.55 11.99 -8.82
C LEU A 585 -2.38 10.78 -8.41
N ILE A 586 -1.78 9.59 -8.53
CA ILE A 586 -2.40 8.32 -8.17
C ILE A 586 -2.06 8.00 -6.72
N LYS A 587 -3.04 8.20 -5.83
CA LYS A 587 -2.86 7.99 -4.38
C LYS A 587 -2.71 6.51 -4.00
N ASN A 588 -3.31 5.60 -4.77
CA ASN A 588 -3.43 4.18 -4.42
C ASN A 588 -3.16 3.31 -5.67
N ALA A 589 -2.38 2.23 -5.55
CA ALA A 589 -2.18 1.25 -6.63
C ALA A 589 -3.51 0.67 -7.15
N GLU A 590 -4.46 0.43 -6.23
CA GLU A 590 -5.80 -0.07 -6.57
C GLU A 590 -6.58 0.90 -7.45
N ALA A 591 -6.37 2.21 -7.32
CA ALA A 591 -7.05 3.20 -8.16
C ALA A 591 -6.63 3.08 -9.63
N LEU A 592 -5.35 2.77 -9.89
CA LEU A 592 -4.83 2.52 -11.24
C LEU A 592 -5.46 1.27 -11.86
N GLU A 593 -5.66 0.21 -11.08
CA GLU A 593 -6.30 -1.03 -11.54
C GLU A 593 -7.81 -0.89 -11.72
N ALA A 594 -8.48 -0.23 -10.79
CA ALA A 594 -9.92 0.00 -10.83
C ALA A 594 -10.31 0.88 -12.03
N MET A 595 -9.48 1.87 -12.37
CA MET A 595 -9.69 2.74 -13.53
C MET A 595 -9.75 1.97 -14.86
N ASN A 596 -9.14 0.79 -14.96
CA ASN A 596 -9.29 -0.07 -16.14
C ASN A 596 -10.67 -0.76 -16.23
N LYS A 597 -11.43 -0.81 -15.13
CA LYS A 597 -12.75 -1.45 -15.04
C LYS A 597 -13.91 -0.45 -15.07
N VAL A 598 -13.61 0.85 -14.96
CA VAL A 598 -14.55 1.97 -15.09
C VAL A 598 -14.58 2.38 -16.56
#